data_AF-A0A2M7V420-F1
#
_entry.id   AF-A0A2M7V420-F1
#
_cell.length_a   1.000
_cell.length_b   1.000
_cell.length_c   1.000
_cell.angle_alpha   90.00
_cell.angle_beta   90.00
_cell.angle_gamma   90.00
#
_symmetry.space_group_name_H-M   'P 1'
#
loop_
_entity.id
_entity.type
_entity.pdbx_description
1 polymer ?
#
loop_
_entity_poly.entity_id
_entity_poly.type
_entity_poly.pdbx_seq_one_letter_code
_entity_poly.pdbx_strand_id
1 'polypeptide(L)'
;MNFPRALAFAVVLYVVGAMLLLSTGYRINTEPSLFSYSVLWVLMIPAIFVFAKWYFHPVSPTAKAGFLLGLTTLVVGFLLDTCVVLLLGSDMTLTSFYTIIYADWKFILFAVEILLLTTYAGYEFDSTYTAVQ
;
A
#
# COMPACT_ATOMS: atom_id res chain seq x y z
N MET A 1 -10.97 -6.30 13.87
CA MET A 1 -10.51 -5.53 12.68
C MET A 1 -11.74 -4.92 12.03
N ASN A 2 -11.72 -3.63 11.67
CA ASN A 2 -12.84 -2.99 10.97
C ASN A 2 -12.61 -3.09 9.47
N PHE A 3 -13.19 -4.12 8.83
CA PHE A 3 -12.96 -4.42 7.42
C PHE A 3 -13.31 -3.26 6.46
N PRO A 4 -14.47 -2.59 6.57
CA PRO A 4 -14.77 -1.44 5.71
C PRO A 4 -13.71 -0.33 5.76
N ARG A 5 -13.20 0.00 6.95
CA ARG A 5 -12.13 1.01 7.09
C ARG A 5 -10.79 0.51 6.56
N ALA A 6 -10.49 -0.78 6.71
CA ALA A 6 -9.27 -1.37 6.16
C ALA A 6 -9.28 -1.36 4.62
N LEU A 7 -10.44 -1.63 4.00
CA LEU A 7 -10.63 -1.49 2.55
C LEU A 7 -10.45 -0.04 2.10
N ALA A 8 -11.08 0.91 2.80
CA ALA A 8 -10.92 2.33 2.50
C ALA A 8 -9.46 2.80 2.64
N PHE A 9 -8.77 2.37 3.70
CA PHE A 9 -7.33 2.62 3.89
C PHE A 9 -6.51 2.09 2.70
N ALA A 10 -6.76 0.84 2.29
CA ALA A 10 -6.05 0.22 1.18
C ALA A 10 -6.28 0.94 -0.15
N VAL A 11 -7.54 1.29 -0.47
CA VAL A 11 -7.89 2.02 -1.70
C VAL A 11 -7.25 3.40 -1.71
N VAL A 12 -7.25 4.11 -0.58
CA VAL A 12 -6.63 5.44 -0.50
C VAL A 12 -5.12 5.34 -0.71
N LEU A 13 -4.44 4.41 -0.04
CA LEU A 13 -3.00 4.20 -0.26
C LEU A 13 -2.67 3.78 -1.68
N TYR A 14 -3.51 2.95 -2.30
CA TYR A 14 -3.36 2.58 -3.70
C TYR A 14 -3.41 3.81 -4.61
N VAL A 15 -4.42 4.68 -4.43
CA VAL A 15 -4.57 5.91 -5.21
C VAL A 15 -3.37 6.84 -4.99
N VAL A 16 -2.92 7.01 -3.75
CA VAL A 16 -1.73 7.82 -3.45
C VAL A 16 -0.49 7.24 -4.14
N GLY A 17 -0.24 5.94 -4.03
CA GLY A 17 0.89 5.28 -4.67
C GLY A 17 0.85 5.40 -6.20
N ALA A 18 -0.32 5.20 -6.81
CA ALA A 18 -0.51 5.39 -8.24
C ALA A 18 -0.22 6.84 -8.68
N MET A 19 -0.73 7.83 -7.94
CA MET A 19 -0.47 9.25 -8.21
C MET A 19 1.02 9.59 -8.09
N LEU A 20 1.72 9.04 -7.09
CA LEU A 20 3.15 9.21 -6.92
C LEU A 20 3.92 8.62 -8.11
N LEU A 21 3.63 7.38 -8.50
CA LEU A 21 4.25 6.76 -9.67
C LEU A 21 4.02 7.58 -10.95
N LEU A 22 2.77 7.96 -11.22
CA LEU A 22 2.42 8.77 -12.40
C LEU A 22 3.14 10.12 -12.41
N SER A 23 3.32 10.76 -11.24
CA SER A 23 4.05 12.03 -11.12
C SER A 23 5.54 11.91 -11.46
N THR A 24 6.12 10.71 -11.34
CA THR A 24 7.51 10.42 -11.73
C THR A 24 7.66 10.01 -13.20
N GLY A 25 6.57 10.05 -13.98
CA GLY A 25 6.58 9.68 -15.39
C GLY A 25 6.32 8.19 -15.67
N TYR A 26 5.96 7.39 -14.66
CA TYR A 26 5.57 6.00 -14.84
C TYR A 26 4.44 5.87 -15.88
N ARG A 27 4.48 4.77 -16.64
CA ARG A 27 3.44 4.34 -17.56
C ARG A 27 3.15 2.87 -17.29
N ILE A 28 1.87 2.50 -17.34
CA ILE A 28 1.38 1.14 -17.04
C ILE A 28 2.10 0.06 -17.87
N ASN A 29 2.58 0.42 -19.06
CA ASN A 29 3.21 -0.52 -19.99
C ASN A 29 4.74 -0.64 -19.85
N THR A 30 5.34 -0.02 -18.83
CA THR A 30 6.80 0.06 -18.66
C THR A 30 7.19 -0.27 -17.24
N GLU A 31 8.36 -0.89 -17.04
CA GLU A 31 8.92 -1.07 -15.68
C GLU A 31 9.15 0.30 -15.03
N PRO A 32 8.71 0.53 -13.78
CA PRO A 32 9.01 1.77 -13.07
C PRO A 32 10.52 1.91 -12.85
N SER A 33 11.04 3.11 -13.05
CA SER A 33 12.45 3.39 -12.81
C SER A 33 12.81 3.29 -11.32
N LEU A 34 14.10 3.14 -11.00
CA LEU A 34 14.56 3.20 -9.61
C LEU A 34 14.22 4.53 -8.93
N PHE A 35 14.20 5.63 -9.70
CA PHE A 35 13.77 6.93 -9.20
C PHE A 35 12.28 6.90 -8.80
N SER A 36 11.42 6.31 -9.64
CA SER A 36 9.99 6.13 -9.34
C SER A 36 9.77 5.33 -8.05
N TYR A 37 10.51 4.23 -7.87
CA TYR A 37 10.46 3.43 -6.64
C TYR A 37 11.00 4.20 -5.43
N SER A 38 12.07 4.96 -5.58
CA SER A 38 12.65 5.73 -4.46
C SER A 38 11.69 6.81 -3.96
N VAL A 39 11.00 7.50 -4.89
CA VAL A 39 9.93 8.45 -4.55
C VAL A 39 8.78 7.74 -3.86
N LEU A 40 8.37 6.57 -4.36
CA LEU A 40 7.31 5.77 -3.77
C LEU A 40 7.66 5.33 -2.35
N TRP A 41 8.83 4.73 -2.11
CA TRP A 41 9.28 4.29 -0.80
C TRP A 41 9.28 5.43 0.22
N VAL A 42 9.91 6.56 -0.11
CA VAL A 42 10.06 7.68 0.83
C VAL A 42 8.73 8.37 1.12
N LEU A 43 7.91 8.64 0.09
CA LEU A 43 6.68 9.42 0.25
C LEU A 43 5.50 8.57 0.73
N MET A 44 5.55 7.24 0.61
CA MET A 44 4.53 6.36 1.17
C MET A 44 4.64 6.25 2.70
N ILE A 45 5.82 6.42 3.29
CA ILE A 45 6.01 6.41 4.75
C ILE A 45 5.05 7.39 5.48
N PRO A 46 5.08 8.70 5.19
CA PRO A 46 4.18 9.64 5.86
C PRO A 46 2.70 9.36 5.53
N ALA A 47 2.38 8.94 4.30
CA ALA A 47 1.02 8.59 3.91
C ALA A 47 0.48 7.43 4.76
N ILE A 48 1.25 6.35 4.90
CA ILE A 48 0.89 5.18 5.70
C ILE A 48 0.63 5.59 7.15
N PHE A 49 1.50 6.39 7.77
CA PHE A 49 1.29 6.80 9.16
C PHE A 49 0.06 7.69 9.36
N VAL A 50 -0.17 8.65 8.47
CA VAL A 50 -1.35 9.53 8.53
C VAL A 50 -2.64 8.72 8.41
N PHE A 51 -2.73 7.84 7.42
CA PHE A 51 -3.94 7.05 7.22
C PHE A 51 -4.09 5.91 8.24
N ALA A 52 -2.99 5.40 8.79
CA ALA A 52 -3.03 4.39 9.85
C ALA A 52 -3.57 5.02 11.13
N LYS A 53 -3.17 6.25 11.47
CA LYS A 53 -3.74 7.01 12.59
C LYS A 53 -5.26 7.18 12.44
N TRP A 54 -5.72 7.53 11.24
CA TRP A 54 -7.15 7.57 10.95
C TRP A 54 -7.83 6.20 11.11
N TYR A 55 -7.22 5.14 10.60
CA TYR A 55 -7.76 3.78 10.68
C TYR A 55 -7.91 3.31 12.13
N PHE A 56 -6.90 3.52 12.97
CA PHE A 56 -6.87 3.10 14.37
C PHE A 56 -7.62 4.03 15.33
N HIS A 57 -8.08 5.20 14.90
CA HIS A 57 -8.81 6.11 15.79
C HIS A 57 -10.03 5.46 16.51
N PRO A 58 -10.88 4.64 15.85
CA PRO A 58 -11.96 3.91 16.52
C PRO A 58 -11.63 2.44 16.83
N VAL A 59 -10.41 1.96 16.59
CA VAL A 59 -10.04 0.54 16.71
C VAL A 59 -8.80 0.43 17.57
N SER A 60 -8.83 -0.40 18.62
CA SER A 60 -7.65 -0.66 19.45
C SER A 60 -6.45 -1.07 18.57
N PRO A 61 -5.39 -0.24 18.55
CA PRO A 61 -4.18 -0.53 17.80
C PRO A 61 -3.41 -1.66 18.47
N THR A 62 -2.99 -2.64 17.69
CA THR A 62 -2.07 -3.69 18.12
C THR A 62 -1.17 -4.04 16.95
N ALA A 63 0.04 -4.57 17.21
CA ALA A 63 0.93 -5.04 16.15
C ALA A 63 0.24 -6.06 15.23
N LYS A 64 -0.56 -6.97 15.79
CA LYS A 64 -1.36 -7.95 15.02
C LYS A 64 -2.38 -7.26 14.11
N ALA A 65 -3.09 -6.24 14.60
CA ALA A 65 -4.04 -5.51 13.78
C ALA A 65 -3.35 -4.70 12.68
N GLY A 66 -2.15 -4.15 12.95
CA GLY A 66 -1.31 -3.48 11.97
C GLY A 66 -0.79 -4.40 10.87
N PHE A 67 -0.37 -5.62 11.23
CA PHE A 67 0.03 -6.64 10.26
C PHE A 67 -1.13 -7.04 9.34
N LEU A 68 -2.33 -7.29 9.91
CA LEU A 68 -3.52 -7.62 9.13
C LEU A 68 -3.98 -6.47 8.23
N LEU A 69 -3.81 -5.22 8.66
CA LEU A 69 -4.08 -4.05 7.83
C LEU A 69 -3.14 -4.00 6.63
N GLY A 70 -1.85 -4.24 6.84
CA GLY A 70 -0.86 -4.31 5.76
C GLY A 70 -1.15 -5.43 4.78
N LEU A 71 -1.44 -6.64 5.29
CA LEU A 71 -1.82 -7.78 4.44
C LEU A 71 -3.07 -7.49 3.61
N THR A 72 -4.10 -6.90 4.23
CA THR A 72 -5.31 -6.47 3.53
C THR A 72 -4.98 -5.44 2.44
N THR A 73 -4.08 -4.51 2.74
CA THR A 73 -3.64 -3.48 1.79
C THR A 73 -2.96 -4.08 0.56
N LEU A 74 -2.06 -5.05 0.75
CA LEU A 74 -1.40 -5.74 -0.34
C LEU A 74 -2.38 -6.54 -1.20
N VAL A 75 -3.30 -7.28 -0.58
CA VAL A 75 -4.32 -8.06 -1.30
C VAL A 75 -5.24 -7.14 -2.10
N VAL A 76 -5.72 -6.06 -1.51
CA VAL A 76 -6.57 -5.09 -2.21
C VAL A 76 -5.80 -4.39 -3.33
N GLY A 77 -4.54 -4.01 -3.10
CA GLY A 77 -3.68 -3.42 -4.13
C GLY A 77 -3.51 -4.34 -5.34
N PHE A 78 -3.25 -5.63 -5.10
CA PHE A 78 -3.18 -6.66 -6.15
C PHE A 78 -4.48 -6.79 -6.94
N LEU A 79 -5.63 -6.78 -6.27
CA LEU A 79 -6.93 -6.83 -6.93
C LEU A 79 -7.19 -5.57 -7.75
N LEU A 80 -6.82 -4.40 -7.25
CA LEU A 80 -6.95 -3.13 -7.97
C LEU A 80 -6.04 -3.10 -9.21
N ASP A 81 -4.80 -3.55 -9.11
CA ASP A 81 -3.90 -3.71 -10.26
C ASP A 81 -4.52 -4.63 -11.32
N THR A 82 -5.06 -5.77 -10.91
CA THR A 82 -5.77 -6.70 -11.82
C THR A 82 -6.89 -5.97 -12.55
N CYS A 83 -7.73 -5.23 -11.82
CA CYS A 83 -8.84 -4.48 -12.40
C CYS A 83 -8.36 -3.40 -13.36
N VAL A 84 -7.30 -2.66 -13.01
CA VAL A 84 -6.72 -1.61 -13.86
C VAL A 84 -6.20 -2.21 -15.17
N VAL A 85 -5.46 -3.33 -15.11
CA VAL A 85 -4.94 -3.98 -16.32
C VAL A 85 -6.08 -4.51 -17.18
N LEU A 86 -7.10 -5.15 -16.59
CA LEU A 86 -8.24 -5.68 -17.34
C LEU A 86 -9.10 -4.60 -17.99
N LEU A 87 -9.27 -3.45 -17.33
CA LEU A 87 -10.14 -2.38 -17.82
C LEU A 87 -9.43 -1.37 -18.72
N LEU A 88 -8.13 -1.13 -18.50
CA LEU A 88 -7.36 -0.05 -19.13
C LEU A 88 -6.12 -0.54 -19.90
N GLY A 89 -5.71 -1.80 -19.73
CA GLY A 89 -4.53 -2.38 -20.37
C GLY A 89 -4.81 -2.90 -21.78
N SER A 90 -5.18 -2.03 -22.72
CA SER A 90 -5.53 -2.41 -24.10
C SER A 90 -4.46 -3.24 -24.81
N ASP A 91 -3.19 -3.03 -24.48
CA ASP A 91 -2.03 -3.63 -25.16
C ASP A 91 -1.18 -4.54 -24.26
N MET A 92 -1.56 -4.71 -22.99
CA MET A 92 -0.78 -5.46 -22.00
C MET A 92 -1.59 -6.62 -21.41
N THR A 93 -1.06 -7.83 -21.54
CA THR A 93 -1.66 -9.00 -20.89
C THR A 93 -1.39 -8.99 -19.38
N LEU A 94 -2.30 -9.58 -18.59
CA LEU A 94 -2.10 -9.76 -17.15
C LEU A 94 -0.78 -10.47 -16.83
N THR A 95 -0.43 -11.51 -17.59
CA THR A 95 0.81 -12.28 -17.38
C THR A 95 2.05 -11.41 -17.58
N SER A 96 2.07 -10.58 -18.63
CA SER A 96 3.16 -9.64 -18.89
C SER A 96 3.28 -8.61 -17.77
N PHE A 97 2.16 -8.03 -17.33
CA PHE A 97 2.14 -7.06 -16.23
C PHE A 97 2.71 -7.65 -14.93
N TYR A 98 2.26 -8.84 -14.53
CA TYR A 98 2.76 -9.51 -13.34
C TYR A 98 4.24 -9.85 -13.43
N THR A 99 4.71 -10.23 -14.60
CA THR A 99 6.13 -10.53 -14.79
C THR A 99 6.99 -9.26 -14.67
N ILE A 100 6.52 -8.13 -15.19
CA ILE A 100 7.26 -6.87 -15.15
C ILE A 100 7.26 -6.27 -13.73
N ILE A 101 6.11 -6.24 -13.06
CA ILE A 101 5.95 -5.51 -11.79
C ILE A 101 6.19 -6.42 -10.58
N TYR A 102 5.64 -7.64 -10.56
CA TYR A 102 5.66 -8.49 -9.36
C TYR A 102 6.90 -9.39 -9.27
N ALA A 103 7.65 -9.57 -10.37
CA ALA A 103 8.96 -10.21 -10.32
C ALA A 103 10.09 -9.22 -9.95
N ASP A 104 9.81 -7.92 -9.92
CA ASP A 104 10.78 -6.90 -9.58
C ASP A 104 11.04 -6.86 -8.06
N TRP A 105 12.30 -7.02 -7.67
CA TRP A 105 12.71 -6.92 -6.27
C TRP A 105 12.35 -5.57 -5.65
N LYS A 106 12.26 -4.50 -6.45
CA LYS A 106 11.88 -3.16 -5.99
C LYS A 106 10.44 -3.11 -5.49
N PHE A 107 9.55 -3.82 -6.18
CA PHE A 107 8.16 -4.00 -5.74
C PHE A 107 8.08 -4.88 -4.49
N ILE A 108 8.84 -5.97 -4.44
CA ILE A 108 8.87 -6.85 -3.25
C ILE A 108 9.31 -6.06 -2.01
N LEU A 109 10.34 -5.20 -2.15
CA LEU A 109 10.80 -4.33 -1.07
C LEU A 109 9.71 -3.35 -0.62
N PHE A 110 8.98 -2.75 -1.56
CA PHE A 110 7.84 -1.89 -1.25
C PHE A 110 6.72 -2.64 -0.50
N ALA A 111 6.42 -3.87 -0.91
CA ALA A 111 5.41 -4.70 -0.24
C ALA A 111 5.80 -5.03 1.21
N VAL A 112 7.08 -5.37 1.43
CA VAL A 112 7.63 -5.59 2.78
C VAL A 112 7.58 -4.30 3.60
N GLU A 113 7.93 -3.16 3.02
CA GLU A 113 7.84 -1.85 3.66
C GLU A 113 6.41 -1.55 4.13
N ILE A 114 5.39 -1.75 3.30
CA ILE A 114 3.98 -1.59 3.70
C ILE A 114 3.66 -2.44 4.93
N LEU A 115 4.02 -3.73 4.92
CA LEU A 115 3.77 -4.62 6.04
C LEU A 115 4.46 -4.15 7.33
N LEU A 116 5.72 -3.74 7.23
CA LEU A 116 6.50 -3.27 8.38
C LEU A 116 5.92 -1.97 8.94
N LEU A 117 5.60 -1.00 8.08
CA LEU A 117 5.08 0.30 8.51
C LEU A 117 3.68 0.19 9.12
N THR A 118 2.78 -0.63 8.56
CA THR A 118 1.45 -0.81 9.15
C THR A 118 1.53 -1.59 10.47
N THR A 119 2.42 -2.58 10.57
CA THR A 119 2.67 -3.31 11.82
C THR A 119 3.24 -2.38 12.89
N TYR A 120 4.25 -1.58 12.53
CA TYR A 120 4.85 -0.60 13.42
C TYR A 120 3.84 0.47 13.84
N ALA A 121 3.01 0.98 12.93
CA ALA A 121 1.93 1.90 13.28
C ALA A 121 0.95 1.28 14.28
N GLY A 122 0.63 -0.01 14.12
CA GLY A 122 -0.20 -0.75 15.06
C GLY A 122 0.44 -0.89 16.45
N TYR A 123 1.76 -0.98 16.54
CA TYR A 123 2.50 -1.00 17.82
C TYR A 123 2.64 0.40 18.44
N GLU A 124 3.05 1.39 17.65
CA GLU A 124 3.26 2.77 18.09
C GLU A 124 1.96 3.37 18.66
N PHE A 125 0.86 3.23 17.93
CA PHE A 125 -0.42 3.76 18.37
C PHE A 125 -1.01 2.99 19.53
N ASP A 126 -0.64 1.72 19.75
CA ASP A 126 -1.08 0.94 20.92
C ASP A 126 -0.73 1.69 22.20
N SER A 127 0.53 2.13 22.32
CA SER A 127 1.01 2.92 23.46
C SER A 127 0.34 4.29 23.60
N THR A 128 -0.12 4.88 22.49
CA THR A 128 -0.74 6.21 22.47
C THR A 128 -2.20 6.17 22.90
N TYR A 129 -2.94 5.12 22.52
CA TYR A 129 -4.39 5.02 22.77
C TYR A 129 -4.75 4.16 23.98
N THR A 130 -3.86 3.30 24.48
CA THR A 130 -4.08 2.58 25.74
C THR A 130 -3.95 3.46 26.98
N ALA A 131 -3.22 4.58 26.91
CA ALA A 131 -3.09 5.52 28.02
C ALA A 131 -4.31 6.45 28.23
N VAL A 132 -5.31 6.40 27.33
CA VAL A 132 -6.48 7.31 27.34
C VAL A 132 -7.79 6.56 27.65
N GLN A 133 -7.72 5.30 28.09
CA GLN A 133 -8.86 4.54 28.63
C GLN A 133 -8.78 4.43 30.15
#